data_AF-A0A939VGZ5-F1
#
_entry.id   AF-A0A939VGZ5-F1
#
_cell.length_a   1.000
_cell.length_b   1.000
_cell.length_c   1.000
_cell.angle_alpha   90.00
_cell.angle_beta   90.00
_cell.angle_gamma   90.00
#
_symmetry.space_group_name_H-M   'P 1'
#
loop_
_entity.id
_entity.type
_entity.pdbx_description
1 polymer ?
#
loop_
_entity_poly.entity_id
_entity_poly.type
_entity_poly.pdbx_seq_one_letter_code
_entity_poly.pdbx_strand_id
1 'polypeptide(L)'
;MRQFGFSISQTRSIDLDQIDFSCLNELREAVPTFMVCINCGACTATCSAQQFSDFNIRKIKTKLMQGQYEGLAKELDKCMLCGKCTLVCPREVNLRNSIVNMRRILTKKNK
;
A
#
# COMPACT_ATOMS: atom_id res chain seq x y z
N MET A 1 -2.64 46.57 -7.14
CA MET A 1 -2.99 45.53 -6.14
C MET A 1 -1.70 44.83 -5.72
N ARG A 2 -1.33 44.89 -4.44
CA ARG A 2 -0.12 44.22 -3.92
C ARG A 2 -0.35 42.70 -3.96
N GLN A 3 0.49 41.98 -4.69
CA GLN A 3 0.46 40.51 -4.77
C GLN A 3 0.87 39.94 -3.40
N PHE A 4 -0.09 39.44 -2.63
CA PHE A 4 0.12 39.02 -1.23
C PHE A 4 0.85 37.67 -1.08
N GLY A 5 1.63 37.22 -2.07
CA GLY A 5 2.47 36.03 -1.99
C GLY A 5 1.75 34.68 -1.85
N PHE A 6 0.42 34.65 -1.78
CA PHE A 6 -0.36 33.41 -1.73
C PHE A 6 -0.72 32.94 -3.13
N SER A 7 -0.30 31.73 -3.48
CA SER A 7 -0.79 31.00 -4.65
C SER A 7 -1.88 30.02 -4.22
N ILE A 8 -2.90 29.83 -5.06
CA ILE A 8 -3.89 28.78 -4.85
C ILE A 8 -3.16 27.45 -5.01
N SER A 9 -2.97 26.72 -3.91
CA SER A 9 -2.36 25.40 -3.96
C SER A 9 -3.29 24.43 -4.67
N GLN A 10 -2.72 23.52 -5.46
CA GLN A 10 -3.52 22.43 -6.03
C GLN A 10 -4.09 21.58 -4.90
N THR A 11 -5.40 21.33 -4.96
CA THR A 11 -6.08 20.48 -3.99
C THR A 11 -5.54 19.06 -4.10
N ARG A 12 -5.06 18.49 -2.98
CA ARG A 12 -4.66 17.06 -2.90
C ARG A 12 -5.86 16.13 -2.75
N SER A 13 -7.00 16.50 -3.36
CA SER A 13 -8.24 15.72 -3.33
C SER A 13 -8.05 14.46 -4.15
N ILE A 14 -8.44 13.33 -3.57
CA ILE A 14 -8.54 12.06 -4.28
C ILE A 14 -10.02 11.90 -4.61
N ASP A 15 -10.35 11.80 -5.90
CA ASP A 15 -11.70 11.46 -6.34
C ASP A 15 -11.88 9.94 -6.17
N LEU A 16 -12.71 9.56 -5.20
CA LEU A 16 -12.94 8.15 -4.87
C LEU A 16 -13.89 7.48 -5.86
N ASP A 17 -14.72 8.24 -6.57
CA ASP A 17 -15.74 7.72 -7.48
C ASP A 17 -15.12 7.22 -8.80
N GLN A 18 -13.95 7.74 -9.16
CA GLN A 18 -13.21 7.38 -10.38
C GLN A 18 -12.18 6.25 -10.16
N ILE A 19 -12.15 5.63 -8.98
CA ILE A 19 -11.12 4.62 -8.65
C ILE A 19 -11.40 3.28 -9.34
N ASP A 20 -10.36 2.72 -9.95
CA ASP A 20 -10.35 1.33 -10.42
C ASP A 20 -10.01 0.34 -9.28
N PHE A 21 -11.03 -0.41 -8.84
CA PHE A 21 -10.91 -1.44 -7.80
C PHE A 21 -10.53 -2.83 -8.32
N SER A 22 -10.24 -3.01 -9.62
CA SER A 22 -9.94 -4.32 -10.22
C SER A 22 -8.82 -5.07 -9.49
N CYS A 23 -7.68 -4.42 -9.24
CA CYS A 23 -6.54 -5.02 -8.54
C CYS A 23 -6.86 -5.35 -7.08
N LEU A 24 -7.64 -4.49 -6.41
CA LEU A 24 -8.05 -4.72 -5.02
C LEU A 24 -8.97 -5.95 -4.94
N ASN A 25 -9.89 -6.11 -5.88
CA ASN A 25 -10.79 -7.26 -5.95
C ASN A 25 -10.02 -8.57 -6.21
N GLU A 26 -9.07 -8.56 -7.15
CA GLU A 26 -8.22 -9.73 -7.43
C GLU A 26 -7.37 -10.09 -6.18
N LEU A 27 -6.85 -9.09 -5.46
CA LEU A 27 -6.13 -9.32 -4.21
C LEU A 27 -7.04 -9.86 -3.10
N ARG A 28 -8.27 -9.37 -3.01
CA ARG A 28 -9.27 -9.80 -2.02
C ARG A 28 -9.60 -11.28 -2.19
N GLU A 29 -9.71 -11.75 -3.42
CA GLU A 29 -9.94 -13.16 -3.75
C GLU A 29 -8.71 -14.01 -3.42
N ALA A 30 -7.51 -13.53 -3.74
CA ALA A 30 -6.27 -14.26 -3.46
C ALA A 30 -5.93 -14.33 -1.96
N VAL A 31 -6.18 -13.24 -1.22
CA VAL A 31 -5.81 -13.11 0.21
C VAL A 31 -6.94 -12.40 0.98
N PRO A 32 -8.01 -13.13 1.39
CA PRO A 32 -9.14 -12.52 2.08
C PRO A 32 -8.76 -11.92 3.44
N THR A 33 -7.73 -12.47 4.10
CA THR A 33 -7.21 -11.95 5.38
C THR A 33 -6.74 -10.50 5.27
N PHE A 34 -6.35 -10.03 4.07
CA PHE A 34 -5.89 -8.66 3.86
C PHE A 34 -6.95 -7.61 4.20
N MET A 35 -8.24 -7.93 4.00
CA MET A 35 -9.36 -7.04 4.30
C MET A 35 -9.60 -6.83 5.80
N VAL A 36 -9.12 -7.76 6.63
CA VAL A 36 -9.27 -7.71 8.10
C VAL A 36 -8.27 -6.71 8.73
N CYS A 37 -7.29 -6.24 7.96
CA CYS A 37 -6.27 -5.31 8.45
C CYS A 37 -6.89 -3.97 8.90
N ILE A 38 -6.64 -3.59 10.15
CA ILE A 38 -7.15 -2.35 10.78
C ILE A 38 -6.19 -1.14 10.66
N ASN A 39 -5.18 -1.22 9.80
CA ASN A 39 -4.17 -0.14 9.62
C ASN A 39 -3.40 0.27 10.90
N CYS A 40 -3.23 -0.62 11.88
CA CYS A 40 -2.53 -0.28 13.15
C CYS A 40 -1.04 0.08 12.99
N GLY A 41 -0.37 -0.40 11.95
CA GLY A 41 1.03 -0.04 11.65
C GLY A 41 2.12 -0.86 12.37
N ALA A 42 1.77 -1.87 13.17
CA ALA A 42 2.75 -2.75 13.83
C ALA A 42 3.72 -3.42 12.84
N CYS A 43 3.22 -3.80 11.66
CA CYS A 43 4.03 -4.37 10.58
C CYS A 43 5.07 -3.39 10.02
N THR A 44 4.76 -2.09 9.98
CA THR A 44 5.71 -1.05 9.55
C THR A 44 6.79 -0.85 10.61
N ALA A 45 6.41 -0.78 11.90
CA ALA A 45 7.36 -0.56 12.99
C ALA A 45 8.42 -1.66 13.11
N THR A 46 8.05 -2.91 12.80
CA THR A 46 8.96 -4.07 12.86
C THR A 46 9.73 -4.34 11.57
N CYS A 47 9.45 -3.58 10.50
CA CYS A 47 10.01 -3.87 9.20
C CYS A 47 11.49 -3.46 9.14
N SER A 48 12.39 -4.43 8.95
CA SER A 48 13.82 -4.14 8.78
C SER A 48 14.13 -3.34 7.50
N ALA A 49 13.29 -3.44 6.46
CA ALA A 49 13.47 -2.66 5.23
C ALA A 49 13.20 -1.16 5.44
N GLN A 50 12.41 -0.80 6.45
CA GLN A 50 12.09 0.59 6.76
C GLN A 50 13.30 1.37 7.31
N GLN A 51 14.31 0.69 7.85
CA GLN A 51 15.54 1.34 8.31
C GLN A 51 16.43 1.80 7.14
N PHE A 52 16.37 1.09 6.01
CA PHE A 52 17.24 1.33 4.84
C PHE A 52 16.48 1.96 3.66
N SER A 53 15.17 2.09 3.75
CA SER A 53 14.32 2.62 2.68
C SER A 53 12.99 3.14 3.24
N ASP A 54 12.26 3.96 2.48
CA ASP A 54 10.93 4.45 2.87
C ASP A 54 9.80 3.39 2.76
N PHE A 55 10.14 2.11 2.92
CA PHE A 55 9.19 1.01 2.76
C PHE A 55 8.19 0.92 3.92
N ASN A 56 6.93 1.24 3.62
CA ASN A 56 5.88 1.28 4.63
C ASN A 56 4.65 0.47 4.21
N ILE A 57 4.47 -0.69 4.83
CA ILE A 57 3.36 -1.63 4.55
C ILE A 57 2.00 -0.96 4.78
N ARG A 58 1.87 -0.15 5.84
CA ARG A 58 0.62 0.58 6.12
C ARG A 58 0.31 1.61 5.02
N LYS A 59 1.31 2.34 4.52
CA LYS A 59 1.12 3.28 3.40
C LYS A 59 0.73 2.56 2.12
N ILE A 60 1.38 1.43 1.82
CA ILE A 60 1.05 0.56 0.68
C ILE A 60 -0.42 0.14 0.73
N LYS A 61 -0.91 -0.30 1.90
CA LYS A 61 -2.34 -0.63 2.05
C LYS A 61 -3.23 0.58 1.74
N THR A 62 -2.92 1.75 2.29
CA THR A 62 -3.73 2.96 2.03
C THR A 62 -3.75 3.34 0.56
N LYS A 63 -2.59 3.34 -0.12
CA LYS A 63 -2.49 3.61 -1.57
C LYS A 63 -3.31 2.61 -2.39
N LEU A 64 -3.24 1.32 -2.04
CA LEU A 64 -4.01 0.28 -2.71
C LEU A 64 -5.52 0.50 -2.55
N MET A 65 -5.99 0.82 -1.34
CA MET A 65 -7.42 1.11 -1.09
C MET A 65 -7.90 2.37 -1.81
N GLN A 66 -6.99 3.32 -2.07
CA GLN A 66 -7.24 4.54 -2.84
C GLN A 66 -7.06 4.37 -4.35
N GLY A 67 -6.77 3.15 -4.83
CA GLY A 67 -6.52 2.89 -6.26
C GLY A 67 -5.27 3.56 -6.83
N GLN A 68 -4.38 4.06 -5.98
CA GLN A 68 -3.13 4.70 -6.38
C GLN A 68 -2.06 3.62 -6.61
N TYR A 69 -2.06 3.04 -7.80
CA TYR A 69 -1.10 1.99 -8.18
C TYR A 69 0.24 2.52 -8.69
N GLU A 70 0.32 3.82 -8.98
CA GLU A 70 1.53 4.47 -9.48
C GLU A 70 2.71 4.31 -8.51
N GLY A 71 3.81 3.72 -9.01
CA GLY A 71 5.02 3.48 -8.21
C GLY A 71 4.89 2.39 -7.14
N LEU A 72 3.70 1.79 -6.95
CA LEU A 72 3.45 0.79 -5.92
C LEU A 72 4.26 -0.50 -6.14
N ALA A 73 4.45 -0.91 -7.39
CA ALA A 73 5.30 -2.06 -7.75
C ALA A 73 6.75 -1.87 -7.26
N LYS A 74 7.34 -0.69 -7.53
CA LYS A 74 8.70 -0.35 -7.10
C LYS A 74 8.81 -0.27 -5.57
N GLU A 75 7.77 0.19 -4.88
CA GLU A 75 7.74 0.18 -3.42
C GLU A 75 7.68 -1.25 -2.89
N LEU A 76 6.85 -2.12 -3.47
CA LEU A 76 6.72 -3.51 -3.07
C LEU A 76 8.01 -4.28 -3.26
N ASP A 77 8.81 -4.03 -4.29
CA ASP A 77 10.09 -4.69 -4.56
C ASP A 77 11.12 -4.52 -3.43
N LYS A 78 11.00 -3.46 -2.63
CA LYS A 78 11.86 -3.23 -1.45
C LYS A 78 11.63 -4.26 -0.32
N CYS A 79 10.52 -5.00 -0.36
CA CYS A 79 10.25 -6.04 0.63
C CYS A 79 11.22 -7.22 0.50
N MET A 80 11.99 -7.48 1.56
CA MET A 80 12.93 -8.62 1.65
C MET A 80 12.26 -9.97 1.97
N LEU A 81 10.93 -10.03 2.06
CA LEU A 81 10.18 -11.25 2.42
C LEU A 81 10.74 -11.93 3.70
N CYS A 82 10.97 -11.17 4.77
CA CYS A 82 11.45 -11.72 6.05
C CYS A 82 10.33 -12.27 6.95
N GLY A 83 9.08 -11.87 6.73
CA GLY A 83 7.89 -12.42 7.42
C GLY A 83 7.64 -11.93 8.84
N LYS A 84 8.52 -11.09 9.40
CA LYS A 84 8.36 -10.48 10.73
C LYS A 84 7.01 -9.78 10.91
N CYS A 85 6.52 -9.16 9.83
CA CYS A 85 5.23 -8.47 9.80
C CYS A 85 4.03 -9.38 10.12
N THR A 86 4.09 -10.67 9.81
CA THR A 86 2.99 -11.62 10.08
C THR A 86 2.97 -12.01 11.55
N LEU A 87 4.15 -12.12 12.19
CA LEU A 87 4.29 -12.49 13.60
C LEU A 87 3.72 -11.44 14.57
N VAL A 88 3.79 -10.17 14.19
CA VAL A 88 3.34 -9.06 15.05
C VAL A 88 1.94 -8.56 14.74
N CYS A 89 1.24 -9.17 13.78
CA CYS A 89 -0.08 -8.69 13.38
C CYS A 89 -1.14 -9.15 14.40
N PRO A 90 -1.85 -8.24 15.08
CA PRO A 90 -2.89 -8.61 16.05
C PRO A 90 -4.16 -9.20 15.39
N ARG A 91 -4.26 -9.09 14.06
CA ARG A 91 -5.36 -9.62 13.24
C ARG A 91 -4.93 -10.81 12.39
N GLU A 92 -3.71 -11.32 12.63
CA GLU A 92 -3.16 -12.51 11.95
C GLU A 92 -3.21 -12.43 10.42
N VAL A 93 -3.03 -11.22 9.88
CA VAL A 93 -3.04 -11.00 8.44
C VAL A 93 -1.77 -11.59 7.84
N ASN A 94 -1.92 -12.46 6.83
CA ASN A 94 -0.79 -13.01 6.10
C ASN A 94 -0.19 -11.97 5.13
N LEU A 95 0.53 -11.00 5.70
CA LEU A 95 1.13 -9.87 5.00
C LEU A 95 2.23 -10.31 4.02
N ARG A 96 2.95 -11.38 4.34
CA ARG A 96 3.95 -11.97 3.43
C ARG A 96 3.28 -12.41 2.13
N ASN A 97 2.23 -13.22 2.22
CA ASN A 97 1.48 -13.68 1.05
C ASN A 97 0.80 -12.51 0.32
N SER A 98 0.30 -11.54 1.07
CA SER A 98 -0.31 -10.32 0.52
C SER A 98 0.67 -9.58 -0.40
N ILE A 99 1.92 -9.37 0.02
CA ILE A 99 2.94 -8.67 -0.78
C ILE A 99 3.29 -9.44 -2.06
N VAL A 100 3.42 -10.76 -2.00
CA VAL A 100 3.72 -11.59 -3.17
C VAL A 100 2.59 -11.51 -4.20
N ASN A 101 1.33 -11.62 -3.76
CA ASN A 101 0.17 -11.52 -4.65
C ASN A 101 0.03 -10.10 -5.23
N MET A 102 0.26 -9.05 -4.43
CA MET A 102 0.27 -7.68 -4.94
C MET A 102 1.30 -7.48 -6.05
N ARG A 103 2.53 -7.98 -5.89
CA ARG A 103 3.55 -7.93 -6.95
C ARG A 103 3.06 -8.62 -8.21
N ARG A 104 2.51 -9.82 -8.10
CA ARG A 104 1.98 -10.59 -9.24
C ARG A 104 0.88 -9.83 -10.00
N ILE A 105 -0.08 -9.27 -9.26
CA ILE A 105 -1.21 -8.52 -9.83
C ILE A 105 -0.74 -7.26 -10.54
N LEU A 106 0.17 -6.50 -9.92
CA LEU A 106 0.69 -5.26 -10.51
C LEU A 106 1.58 -5.52 -11.73
N THR A 107 2.38 -6.59 -11.73
CA THR A 107 3.16 -6.99 -12.91
C THR A 107 2.25 -7.41 -14.08
N LYS A 108 1.11 -8.05 -13.79
CA LYS A 108 0.10 -8.41 -14.81
C LYS A 108 -0.57 -7.16 -15.40
N LYS A 109 -0.83 -6.12 -14.60
CA LYS A 109 -1.44 -4.86 -15.06
C LYS A 109 -0.50 -3.98 -15.90
N ASN A 110 0.81 -4.06 -15.65
CA ASN A 110 1.81 -3.29 -16.41
C ASN A 110 2.22 -3.95 -17.74
N LYS A 111 1.64 -5.11 -18.08
CA LYS A 111 1.91 -5.85 -19.32
C LYS A 111 0.71 -5.71 -20.26
#